data_AF-A0A482VQS5-F1
#
_entry.id   AF-A0A482VQS5-F1
#
_cell.length_a   1.000
_cell.length_b   1.000
_cell.length_c   1.000
_cell.angle_alpha   90.00
_cell.angle_beta   90.00
_cell.angle_gamma   90.00
#
_symmetry.space_group_name_H-M   'P 1'
#
loop_
_entity.id
_entity.type
_entity.pdbx_description
1 polymer ?
#
loop_
_entity_poly.entity_id
_entity_poly.type
_entity_poly.pdbx_seq_one_letter_code
_entity_poly.pdbx_strand_id
1 'polypeptide(L)'
;MKLHEVLRTCVCTVPTSVFFITCGLTWIFVWPLIVDYILVLRSNSEIYNLWQKIPINVPMHFYFFNWTNPESVFNKSVKPKFEQLGPYKFWQTEEKCNITWNENGTITYQKQRFWYYDSTSADNGNMEDVVTFINPVAVCAAYVARSWNYVVRKGLSLALSNMAPTVHIRRSIREVLFEGYSDSLIKIAGTMPFWRKDSFPEWDKFAWYYMRNGSYDFDGVYNMGTGKNSTFGRLYTWNYKTQNPFYTGECLKIERSAGEFYGQNIGDSVAFFSPDIRRTVIFKYVGRSNVHNILGNKYVIEDLMLDNGTIYPENKCYCNGDCVPSGLLNVSATRYGCPLFASLPHFYRADPYYVDSVEGIRPDKNKHEVSVTIEPTTGITLEVHAKIQANVLMQPIPGISLYEQVPKIFLPIFWIQQDAKIPSNEAFKLKLILSVPIVCKVVGSLMIVAGIIILIFTAYKRCKREKDTNLFLNQEENIPLRTDHRTELTKNTTAVPKQKSIVNGIFPKIKKDESGDWEAENSNSDNDLIDEDDADF
;
A
#
# COMPACT_ATOMS: atom_id res chain seq x y z
N MET A 1 10.55 -28.38 62.07
CA MET A 1 9.48 -27.58 61.43
C MET A 1 10.03 -26.41 60.60
N LYS A 2 10.97 -25.59 61.10
CA LYS A 2 11.52 -24.40 60.38
C LYS A 2 12.27 -24.67 59.06
N LEU A 3 12.92 -25.82 58.87
CA LEU A 3 13.65 -26.17 57.63
C LEU A 3 12.71 -26.49 56.45
N HIS A 4 11.53 -27.07 56.75
CA HIS A 4 10.55 -27.50 55.76
C HIS A 4 9.81 -26.32 55.12
N GLU A 5 9.63 -25.23 55.86
CA GLU A 5 9.10 -23.97 55.33
C GLU A 5 10.09 -23.25 54.39
N VAL A 6 11.39 -23.30 54.69
CA VAL A 6 12.46 -22.69 53.87
C VAL A 6 12.59 -23.40 52.54
N LEU A 7 12.57 -24.74 52.57
CA LEU A 7 12.53 -25.54 51.34
C LEU A 7 11.28 -25.19 50.53
N ARG A 8 10.10 -25.11 51.16
CA ARG A 8 8.86 -24.72 50.49
C ARG A 8 8.90 -23.31 49.88
N THR A 9 9.45 -22.32 50.59
CA THR A 9 9.50 -20.95 50.06
C THR A 9 10.46 -20.84 48.89
N CYS A 10 11.65 -21.43 48.95
CA CYS A 10 12.62 -21.40 47.85
C CYS A 10 12.16 -22.24 46.64
N VAL A 11 11.55 -23.41 46.88
CA VAL A 11 11.04 -24.30 45.84
C VAL A 11 9.93 -23.65 45.02
N CYS A 12 9.16 -22.72 45.58
CA CYS A 12 8.10 -22.03 44.83
C CYS A 12 8.53 -20.68 44.24
N THR A 13 9.46 -19.95 44.86
CA THR A 13 9.76 -18.56 44.49
C THR A 13 10.90 -18.39 43.47
N VAL A 14 11.86 -19.32 43.44
CA VAL A 14 12.90 -19.30 42.40
C VAL A 14 12.30 -19.67 41.03
N PRO A 15 11.46 -20.73 40.90
CA PRO A 15 10.85 -21.05 39.62
C PRO A 15 9.91 -19.95 39.11
N THR A 16 9.17 -19.27 39.99
CA THR A 16 8.31 -18.15 39.58
C THR A 16 9.15 -16.99 39.05
N SER A 17 10.26 -16.64 39.70
CA SER A 17 11.15 -15.61 39.15
C SER A 17 11.75 -16.01 37.81
N VAL A 18 12.21 -17.25 37.65
CA VAL A 18 12.76 -17.73 36.38
C VAL A 18 11.68 -17.64 35.30
N PHE A 19 10.45 -18.05 35.61
CA PHE A 19 9.30 -17.94 34.72
C PHE A 19 9.06 -16.49 34.27
N PHE A 20 8.98 -15.53 35.20
CA PHE A 20 8.78 -14.11 34.87
C PHE A 20 9.89 -13.55 33.98
N ILE A 21 11.16 -13.90 34.26
CA ILE A 21 12.29 -13.46 33.43
C ILE A 21 12.21 -14.10 32.04
N THR A 22 11.94 -15.40 31.95
CA THR A 22 11.81 -16.09 30.65
C THR A 22 10.66 -15.54 29.82
N CYS A 23 9.49 -15.31 30.43
CA CYS A 23 8.34 -14.73 29.73
C CYS A 23 8.58 -13.26 29.34
N GLY A 24 9.29 -12.50 30.17
CA GLY A 24 9.66 -11.12 29.83
C GLY A 24 10.63 -11.07 28.65
N LEU A 25 11.62 -11.96 28.62
CA LEU A 25 12.53 -12.10 27.48
C LEU A 25 11.78 -12.55 26.22
N THR A 26 10.88 -13.52 26.31
CA THR A 26 10.10 -13.96 25.13
C THR A 26 9.26 -12.81 24.57
N TRP A 27 8.60 -11.99 25.40
CA TRP A 27 7.88 -10.80 24.95
C TRP A 27 8.79 -9.80 24.21
N ILE A 28 10.02 -9.57 24.68
CA ILE A 28 10.98 -8.66 24.03
C ILE A 28 11.44 -9.18 22.67
N PHE A 29 11.48 -10.50 22.46
CA PHE A 29 11.96 -11.10 21.19
C PHE A 29 10.84 -11.53 20.23
N VAL A 30 9.60 -11.71 20.70
CA VAL A 30 8.49 -12.23 19.87
C VAL A 30 7.82 -11.16 18.99
N TRP A 31 7.93 -9.88 19.35
CA TRP A 31 7.22 -8.81 18.63
C TRP A 31 7.45 -8.75 17.11
N PRO A 32 8.65 -9.05 16.55
CA PRO A 32 8.83 -9.04 15.10
C PRO A 32 7.94 -10.08 14.42
N LEU A 33 7.81 -11.26 15.04
CA LEU A 33 6.94 -12.33 14.54
C LEU A 33 5.46 -11.92 14.57
N ILE A 34 5.04 -11.15 15.57
CA ILE A 34 3.67 -10.62 15.64
C ILE A 34 3.42 -9.62 14.51
N VAL A 35 4.34 -8.68 14.31
CA VAL A 35 4.23 -7.67 13.24
C VAL A 35 4.27 -8.33 11.86
N ASP A 36 5.21 -9.25 11.62
CA ASP A 36 5.29 -10.01 10.37
C ASP A 36 4.04 -10.85 10.15
N TYR A 37 3.47 -11.44 11.20
CA TYR A 37 2.21 -12.17 11.10
C TYR A 37 1.03 -11.26 10.71
N ILE A 38 1.01 -10.01 11.18
CA ILE A 38 -0.03 -9.02 10.83
C ILE A 38 0.16 -8.49 9.40
N LEU A 39 1.40 -8.31 8.94
CA LEU A 39 1.76 -7.77 7.62
C LEU A 39 1.82 -8.84 6.50
N VAL A 40 1.04 -9.91 6.63
CA VAL A 40 0.88 -10.95 5.62
C VAL A 40 -0.57 -10.98 5.16
N LEU A 41 -0.79 -10.87 3.85
CA LEU A 41 -2.10 -11.06 3.24
C LEU A 41 -2.55 -12.50 3.45
N ARG A 42 -3.66 -12.67 4.17
CA ARG A 42 -4.45 -13.90 4.26
C ARG A 42 -5.89 -13.60 3.91
N SER A 43 -6.60 -14.57 3.35
CA SER A 43 -8.00 -14.41 2.92
C SER A 43 -8.95 -13.90 4.02
N ASN A 44 -8.63 -14.15 5.29
CA ASN A 44 -9.41 -13.72 6.46
C ASN A 44 -8.77 -12.56 7.26
N SER A 45 -7.73 -11.91 6.73
CA SER A 45 -7.03 -10.83 7.43
C SER A 45 -7.63 -9.46 7.12
N GLU A 46 -7.61 -8.54 8.10
CA GLU A 46 -8.06 -7.15 7.87
C GLU A 46 -7.24 -6.44 6.78
N ILE A 47 -5.92 -6.68 6.74
CA ILE A 47 -5.03 -6.08 5.73
C ILE A 47 -5.39 -6.54 4.31
N TYR A 48 -5.88 -7.76 4.14
CA TYR A 48 -6.41 -8.24 2.87
C TYR A 48 -7.68 -7.50 2.46
N ASN A 49 -8.62 -7.28 3.38
CA ASN A 49 -9.84 -6.53 3.08
C ASN A 49 -9.52 -5.10 2.64
N LEU A 50 -8.58 -4.44 3.33
CA LEU A 50 -8.09 -3.11 2.96
C LEU A 50 -7.41 -3.08 1.58
N TRP A 51 -6.59 -4.11 1.30
CA TRP A 51 -5.89 -4.24 0.03
C TRP A 51 -6.86 -4.53 -1.14
N GLN A 52 -7.83 -5.42 -0.92
CA GLN A 52 -8.80 -5.83 -1.94
C GLN A 52 -9.70 -4.66 -2.33
N LYS A 53 -10.19 -3.89 -1.36
CA LYS A 53 -11.04 -2.72 -1.57
C LYS A 53 -10.62 -1.59 -0.65
N ILE A 54 -10.10 -0.52 -1.26
CA ILE A 54 -9.65 0.64 -0.49
C ILE A 54 -10.89 1.37 0.06
N PRO A 55 -10.98 1.65 1.38
CA PRO A 55 -12.16 2.22 2.01
C PRO A 55 -12.27 3.74 1.83
N ILE A 56 -11.79 4.26 0.70
CA ILE A 56 -11.92 5.68 0.33
C ILE A 56 -12.29 5.81 -1.14
N ASN A 57 -13.05 6.86 -1.42
CA ASN A 57 -13.17 7.39 -2.77
C ASN A 57 -12.03 8.38 -2.96
N VAL A 58 -11.14 8.11 -3.91
CA VAL A 58 -9.99 8.98 -4.19
C VAL A 58 -10.46 10.13 -5.08
N PRO A 59 -10.35 11.41 -4.65
CA PRO A 59 -10.64 12.54 -5.51
C PRO A 59 -9.65 12.57 -6.68
N MET A 60 -10.18 12.69 -7.89
CA MET A 60 -9.47 12.77 -9.14
C MET A 60 -9.91 14.01 -9.90
N HIS A 61 -8.99 14.93 -10.18
CA HIS A 61 -9.26 16.16 -10.90
C HIS A 61 -8.57 16.14 -12.26
N PHE A 62 -9.29 16.49 -13.31
CA PHE A 62 -8.74 16.69 -14.65
C PHE A 62 -8.65 18.17 -14.96
N TYR A 63 -7.53 18.57 -15.56
CA TYR A 63 -7.29 19.92 -16.04
C TYR A 63 -6.87 19.87 -17.50
N PHE A 64 -7.65 20.43 -18.39
CA PHE A 64 -7.41 20.41 -19.83
C PHE A 64 -6.68 21.66 -20.29
N PHE A 65 -5.87 21.54 -21.35
CA PHE A 65 -5.23 22.67 -22.01
C PHE A 65 -5.99 23.01 -23.29
N ASN A 66 -6.76 24.08 -23.25
CA ASN A 66 -7.47 24.61 -24.41
C ASN A 66 -6.52 25.39 -25.31
N TRP A 67 -6.34 24.92 -26.54
CA TRP A 67 -5.50 25.55 -27.56
C TRP A 67 -6.24 26.72 -28.22
N THR A 68 -5.82 27.95 -27.94
CA THR A 68 -6.58 29.16 -28.33
C THR A 68 -6.24 29.71 -29.72
N ASN A 69 -5.06 29.38 -30.27
CA ASN A 69 -4.61 29.86 -31.58
C ASN A 69 -4.19 28.74 -32.57
N PRO A 70 -4.96 27.64 -32.72
CA PRO A 70 -4.53 26.48 -33.51
C PRO A 70 -4.34 26.78 -35.00
N GLU A 71 -5.05 27.77 -35.56
CA GLU A 71 -4.89 28.17 -36.96
C GLU A 71 -3.51 28.76 -37.28
N SER A 72 -2.82 29.29 -36.27
CA SER A 72 -1.47 29.85 -36.44
C SER A 72 -0.37 28.79 -36.43
N VAL A 73 -0.70 27.50 -36.29
CA VAL A 73 0.28 26.41 -36.15
C VAL A 73 1.27 26.32 -37.30
N PHE A 74 0.86 26.70 -38.52
CA PHE A 74 1.73 26.67 -39.70
C PHE A 74 2.69 27.87 -39.77
N ASN A 75 2.43 28.92 -38.97
CA ASN A 75 3.34 30.06 -38.83
C ASN A 75 4.38 29.77 -37.75
N LYS A 76 5.60 29.42 -38.18
CA LYS A 76 6.72 29.08 -37.28
C LYS A 76 7.14 30.20 -36.33
N SER A 77 6.72 31.45 -36.56
CA SER A 77 7.02 32.59 -35.69
C SER A 77 6.03 32.73 -34.53
N VAL A 78 4.92 31.98 -34.55
CA VAL A 78 3.86 32.05 -33.55
C VAL A 78 3.86 30.78 -32.70
N LYS A 79 3.97 30.95 -31.38
CA LYS A 79 3.90 29.83 -30.44
C LYS A 79 2.44 29.40 -30.21
N PRO A 80 2.16 28.10 -30.06
CA PRO A 80 0.87 27.63 -29.58
C PRO A 80 0.58 28.19 -28.18
N LYS A 81 -0.64 28.69 -27.98
CA LYS A 81 -1.11 29.29 -26.73
C LYS A 81 -2.17 28.40 -26.10
N PHE A 82 -2.02 28.14 -24.80
CA PHE A 82 -2.91 27.29 -24.05
C PHE A 82 -3.52 28.01 -22.86
N GLU A 83 -4.80 27.75 -22.61
CA GLU A 83 -5.51 28.18 -21.41
C GLU A 83 -6.01 26.94 -20.67
N GLN A 84 -5.81 26.89 -19.35
CA GLN A 84 -6.24 25.74 -18.56
C GLN A 84 -7.75 25.81 -18.29
N LEU A 85 -8.45 24.70 -18.55
CA LEU A 85 -9.83 24.45 -18.18
C LEU A 85 -9.91 23.43 -17.04
N GLY A 86 -10.85 23.60 -16.11
CA GLY A 86 -11.06 22.72 -14.96
C GLY A 86 -10.74 23.39 -13.61
N PRO A 87 -10.83 22.64 -12.51
CA PRO A 87 -10.87 21.17 -12.46
C PRO A 87 -12.20 20.56 -12.90
N TYR A 88 -12.13 19.41 -13.58
CA TYR A 88 -13.24 18.49 -13.73
C TYR A 88 -13.08 17.35 -12.71
N LYS A 89 -13.97 17.29 -11.71
CA LYS A 89 -13.79 16.47 -10.51
C LYS A 89 -14.58 15.16 -10.58
N PHE A 90 -13.90 14.09 -10.22
CA PHE A 90 -14.42 12.74 -10.15
C PHE A 90 -13.99 12.06 -8.85
N TRP A 91 -14.82 11.18 -8.35
CA TRP A 91 -14.45 10.19 -7.35
C TRP A 91 -13.99 8.92 -8.06
N GLN A 92 -12.80 8.43 -7.72
CA GLN A 92 -12.31 7.14 -8.18
C GLN A 92 -12.42 6.10 -7.07
N THR A 93 -12.99 4.94 -7.37
CA THR A 93 -12.87 3.75 -6.53
C THR A 93 -12.04 2.69 -7.25
N GLU A 94 -11.36 1.85 -6.47
CA GLU A 94 -10.54 0.76 -7.00
C GLU A 94 -10.80 -0.52 -6.19
N GLU A 95 -11.02 -1.61 -6.91
CA GLU A 95 -11.21 -2.95 -6.35
C GLU A 95 -10.30 -3.96 -7.06
N LYS A 96 -9.79 -4.93 -6.31
CA LYS A 96 -9.02 -6.05 -6.86
C LYS A 96 -9.98 -7.20 -7.18
N CYS A 97 -9.93 -7.68 -8.42
CA CYS A 97 -10.77 -8.76 -8.94
C CYS A 97 -9.93 -9.92 -9.49
N ASN A 98 -10.59 -11.03 -9.85
CA ASN A 98 -9.96 -12.24 -10.40
C ASN A 98 -8.78 -12.74 -9.55
N ILE A 99 -8.96 -12.74 -8.23
CA ILE A 99 -7.92 -13.03 -7.25
C ILE A 99 -7.66 -14.54 -7.18
N THR A 100 -6.40 -14.93 -7.36
CA THR A 100 -5.91 -16.30 -7.23
C THR A 100 -4.72 -16.36 -6.28
N TRP A 101 -4.82 -17.22 -5.26
CA TRP A 101 -3.73 -17.46 -4.31
C TRP A 101 -2.82 -18.57 -4.82
N ASN A 102 -1.50 -18.34 -4.78
CA ASN A 102 -0.52 -19.29 -5.29
C ASN A 102 0.27 -19.94 -4.15
N GLU A 103 0.64 -21.21 -4.30
CA GLU A 103 1.37 -21.99 -3.29
C GLU A 103 2.76 -21.40 -2.96
N ASN A 104 3.36 -20.70 -3.93
CA ASN A 104 4.66 -20.04 -3.79
C ASN A 104 4.65 -18.76 -2.92
N GLY A 105 3.52 -18.44 -2.26
CA GLY A 105 3.41 -17.25 -1.41
C GLY A 105 3.17 -15.95 -2.19
N THR A 106 2.63 -16.06 -3.42
CA THR A 106 2.21 -14.92 -4.22
C THR A 106 0.69 -14.90 -4.42
N ILE A 107 0.17 -13.75 -4.84
CA ILE A 107 -1.23 -13.52 -5.19
C ILE A 107 -1.30 -12.94 -6.60
N THR A 108 -2.15 -13.52 -7.44
CA THR A 108 -2.41 -13.05 -8.80
C THR A 108 -3.77 -12.35 -8.85
N TYR A 109 -3.86 -11.18 -9.47
CA TYR A 109 -5.10 -10.39 -9.49
C TYR A 109 -5.12 -9.36 -10.63
N GLN A 110 -6.29 -8.76 -10.85
CA GLN A 110 -6.48 -7.59 -11.71
C GLN A 110 -7.10 -6.44 -10.92
N LYS A 111 -7.01 -5.22 -11.44
CA LYS A 111 -7.60 -4.02 -10.83
C LYS A 111 -8.77 -3.55 -11.67
N GLN A 112 -9.88 -3.26 -11.01
CA GLN A 112 -11.07 -2.64 -11.61
C GLN A 112 -11.25 -1.26 -10.99
N ARG A 113 -11.36 -0.24 -11.83
CA ARG A 113 -11.50 1.16 -11.41
C ARG A 113 -12.83 1.73 -11.88
N PHE A 114 -13.46 2.50 -11.01
CA PHE A 114 -14.70 3.20 -11.33
C PHE A 114 -14.52 4.69 -11.12
N TRP A 115 -15.13 5.49 -12.01
CA TRP A 115 -15.10 6.94 -11.95
C TRP A 115 -16.52 7.49 -11.87
N TYR A 116 -16.77 8.32 -10.86
CA TYR A 116 -18.06 8.96 -10.61
C TYR A 116 -17.90 10.47 -10.68
N TYR A 117 -18.64 11.13 -11.57
CA TYR A 117 -18.60 12.58 -11.68
C TYR A 117 -19.12 13.24 -10.41
N ASP A 118 -18.38 14.21 -9.86
CA ASP A 118 -18.78 14.94 -8.65
C ASP A 118 -19.64 16.14 -9.02
N SER A 119 -20.94 15.92 -9.21
CA SER A 119 -21.90 16.99 -9.49
C SER A 119 -22.15 17.95 -8.32
N THR A 120 -21.63 17.65 -7.13
CA THR A 120 -21.90 18.43 -5.91
C THR A 120 -20.88 19.55 -5.66
N SER A 121 -19.70 19.46 -6.26
CA SER A 121 -18.64 20.45 -6.07
C SER A 121 -18.94 21.74 -6.84
N ALA A 122 -19.07 22.86 -6.12
CA ALA A 122 -19.44 24.16 -6.69
C ALA A 122 -18.41 24.77 -7.66
N ASP A 123 -17.15 24.34 -7.58
CA ASP A 123 -16.02 24.73 -8.43
C ASP A 123 -15.70 23.69 -9.53
N ASN A 124 -16.60 22.74 -9.78
CA ASN A 124 -16.42 21.77 -10.86
C ASN A 124 -16.72 22.41 -12.23
N GLY A 125 -15.86 22.17 -13.21
CA GLY A 125 -16.09 22.60 -14.59
C GLY A 125 -17.32 21.92 -15.21
N ASN A 126 -17.91 22.54 -16.22
CA ASN A 126 -19.07 21.98 -16.89
C ASN A 126 -18.62 20.91 -17.90
N MET A 127 -19.19 19.71 -17.85
CA MET A 127 -18.86 18.63 -18.79
C MET A 127 -19.17 18.97 -20.27
N GLU A 128 -20.01 19.99 -20.52
CA GLU A 128 -20.27 20.54 -21.86
C GLU A 128 -19.26 21.59 -22.33
N ASP A 129 -18.31 21.99 -21.48
CA ASP A 129 -17.23 22.90 -21.86
C ASP A 129 -16.49 22.32 -23.08
N VAL A 130 -16.22 23.17 -24.07
CA VAL A 130 -15.58 22.76 -25.32
C VAL A 130 -14.09 23.04 -25.23
N VAL A 131 -13.28 21.98 -25.38
CA VAL A 131 -11.83 22.08 -25.46
C VAL A 131 -11.36 21.95 -26.90
N THR A 132 -10.45 22.83 -27.31
CA THR A 132 -9.73 22.73 -28.57
C THR A 132 -8.35 22.11 -28.34
N PHE A 133 -8.01 21.04 -29.05
CA PHE A 133 -6.75 20.32 -28.89
C PHE A 133 -6.36 19.62 -30.20
N ILE A 134 -5.11 19.14 -30.30
CA ILE A 134 -4.66 18.39 -31.49
C ILE A 134 -5.52 17.13 -31.70
N ASN A 135 -5.89 16.84 -32.95
CA ASN A 135 -6.64 15.63 -33.29
C ASN A 135 -5.79 14.38 -33.00
N PRO A 136 -6.10 13.62 -31.93
CA PRO A 136 -5.27 12.51 -31.49
C PRO A 136 -5.32 11.32 -32.45
N VAL A 137 -6.45 11.13 -33.13
CA VAL A 137 -6.66 10.06 -34.12
C VAL A 137 -5.82 10.36 -35.36
N ALA A 138 -5.93 11.57 -35.90
CA ALA A 138 -5.20 11.97 -37.11
C ALA A 138 -3.69 12.01 -36.89
N VAL A 139 -3.21 12.55 -35.75
CA VAL A 139 -1.77 12.63 -35.47
C VAL A 139 -1.17 11.25 -35.22
N CYS A 140 -1.90 10.36 -34.54
CA CYS A 140 -1.44 8.99 -34.35
C CYS A 140 -1.36 8.24 -35.69
N ALA A 141 -2.40 8.32 -36.52
CA ALA A 141 -2.41 7.69 -37.84
C ALA A 141 -1.25 8.17 -38.72
N ALA A 142 -1.02 9.49 -38.76
CA ALA A 142 0.09 10.06 -39.52
C ALA A 142 1.46 9.62 -38.98
N TYR A 143 1.63 9.62 -37.66
CA TYR A 143 2.89 9.27 -37.02
C TYR A 143 3.24 7.79 -37.21
N VAL A 144 2.28 6.88 -37.11
CA VAL A 144 2.50 5.45 -37.37
C VAL A 144 2.81 5.21 -38.84
N ALA A 145 2.13 5.92 -39.75
CA ALA A 145 2.33 5.79 -41.18
C ALA A 145 3.64 6.40 -41.72
N ARG A 146 4.44 7.08 -40.87
CA ARG A 146 5.71 7.68 -41.29
C ARG A 146 6.70 6.67 -41.87
N SER A 147 6.67 5.43 -41.36
CA SER A 147 7.53 4.32 -41.76
C SER A 147 6.93 3.45 -42.86
N TRP A 148 5.72 3.77 -43.34
CA TRP A 148 5.07 3.01 -44.41
C TRP A 148 5.65 3.34 -45.77
N ASN A 149 5.43 2.44 -46.74
CA ASN A 149 5.81 2.71 -48.12
C ASN A 149 5.06 3.93 -48.69
N TYR A 150 5.67 4.55 -49.70
CA TYR A 150 5.22 5.83 -50.26
C TYR A 150 3.75 5.82 -50.72
N VAL A 151 3.30 4.74 -51.37
CA VAL A 151 1.94 4.64 -51.93
C VAL A 151 0.88 4.63 -50.83
N VAL A 152 1.06 3.79 -49.81
CA VAL A 152 0.11 3.71 -48.69
C VAL A 152 0.10 5.01 -47.89
N ARG A 153 1.27 5.63 -47.68
CA ARG A 153 1.38 6.93 -47.01
C ARG A 153 0.66 8.05 -47.77
N LYS A 154 0.77 8.10 -49.10
CA LYS A 154 0.03 9.06 -49.94
C LYS A 154 -1.47 8.79 -49.94
N GLY A 155 -1.90 7.53 -49.95
CA GLY A 155 -3.31 7.15 -49.78
C GLY A 155 -3.88 7.65 -48.45
N LEU A 156 -3.15 7.45 -47.34
CA LEU A 156 -3.52 8.01 -46.05
C LEU A 156 -3.54 9.55 -46.07
N SER A 157 -2.57 10.20 -46.71
CA SER A 157 -2.55 11.66 -46.85
C SER A 157 -3.81 12.19 -47.53
N LEU A 158 -4.28 11.52 -48.59
CA LEU A 158 -5.52 11.88 -49.28
C LEU A 158 -6.75 11.68 -48.38
N ALA A 159 -6.81 10.55 -47.66
CA ALA A 159 -7.89 10.29 -46.71
C ALA A 159 -7.94 11.35 -45.60
N LEU A 160 -6.79 11.63 -44.96
CA LEU A 160 -6.68 12.66 -43.92
C LEU A 160 -7.09 14.03 -44.44
N SER A 161 -6.68 14.42 -45.65
CA SER A 161 -7.03 15.73 -46.21
C SER A 161 -8.54 15.90 -46.44
N ASN A 162 -9.26 14.81 -46.72
CA ASN A 162 -10.71 14.83 -46.89
C ASN A 162 -11.49 14.67 -45.58
N MET A 163 -10.94 13.96 -44.59
CA MET A 163 -11.67 13.53 -43.40
C MET A 163 -11.29 14.30 -42.13
N ALA A 164 -10.09 14.88 -42.08
CA ALA A 164 -9.57 15.70 -41.01
C ALA A 164 -9.09 17.04 -41.61
N PRO A 165 -9.99 18.04 -41.75
CA PRO A 165 -9.67 19.28 -42.45
C PRO A 165 -8.59 20.12 -41.74
N THR A 166 -8.42 19.92 -40.44
CA THR A 166 -7.45 20.64 -39.61
C THR A 166 -6.69 19.68 -38.68
N VAL A 167 -5.53 20.12 -38.19
CA VAL A 167 -4.72 19.35 -37.23
C VAL A 167 -5.33 19.31 -35.82
N HIS A 168 -6.33 20.15 -35.55
CA HIS A 168 -6.98 20.30 -34.26
C HIS A 168 -8.46 19.94 -34.36
N ILE A 169 -9.08 19.62 -33.22
CA ILE A 169 -10.51 19.37 -33.11
C ILE A 169 -11.07 20.08 -31.89
N ARG A 170 -12.39 20.25 -31.88
CA ARG A 170 -13.16 20.82 -30.79
C ARG A 170 -14.19 19.80 -30.32
N ARG A 171 -14.19 19.49 -29.04
CA ARG A 171 -15.06 18.48 -28.43
C ARG A 171 -15.41 18.89 -27.01
N SER A 172 -16.56 18.43 -26.51
CA SER A 172 -16.89 18.66 -25.10
C SER A 172 -16.03 17.79 -24.19
N ILE A 173 -15.82 18.22 -22.94
CA ILE A 173 -15.08 17.43 -21.94
C ILE A 173 -15.70 16.05 -21.74
N ARG A 174 -17.03 15.96 -21.79
CA ARG A 174 -17.78 14.70 -21.72
C ARG A 174 -17.37 13.70 -22.81
N GLU A 175 -17.32 14.17 -24.06
CA GLU A 175 -16.95 13.34 -25.22
C GLU A 175 -15.48 12.89 -25.15
N VAL A 176 -14.55 13.80 -24.82
CA VAL A 176 -13.11 13.48 -24.87
C VAL A 176 -12.65 12.60 -23.71
N LEU A 177 -13.36 12.63 -22.58
CA LEU A 177 -12.91 11.94 -21.37
C LEU A 177 -13.45 10.51 -21.32
N PHE A 178 -14.77 10.32 -21.19
CA PHE A 178 -15.38 9.01 -20.95
C PHE A 178 -16.36 8.54 -22.04
N GLU A 179 -17.23 9.41 -22.58
CA GLU A 179 -18.29 8.97 -23.52
C GLU A 179 -17.77 8.56 -24.89
N GLY A 180 -16.70 9.23 -25.32
CA GLY A 180 -16.09 9.05 -26.63
C GLY A 180 -16.87 9.75 -27.75
N TYR A 181 -16.13 10.22 -28.74
CA TYR A 181 -16.69 10.70 -30.00
C TYR A 181 -16.30 9.76 -31.15
N SER A 182 -17.21 9.56 -32.09
CA SER A 182 -16.88 8.82 -33.32
C SER A 182 -16.00 9.66 -34.23
N ASP A 183 -14.99 9.02 -34.82
CA ASP A 183 -14.11 9.63 -35.82
C ASP A 183 -14.15 8.78 -37.09
N SER A 184 -14.30 9.42 -38.24
CA SER A 184 -14.39 8.74 -39.53
C SER A 184 -13.11 7.94 -39.84
N LEU A 185 -11.95 8.37 -39.34
CA LEU A 185 -10.68 7.65 -39.50
C LEU A 185 -10.66 6.34 -38.72
N ILE A 186 -11.29 6.28 -37.55
CA ILE A 186 -11.40 5.04 -36.76
C ILE A 186 -12.24 4.01 -37.51
N LYS A 187 -13.37 4.45 -38.08
CA LYS A 187 -14.26 3.60 -38.88
C LYS A 187 -13.54 2.99 -40.09
N ILE A 188 -12.77 3.79 -40.83
CA ILE A 188 -12.00 3.30 -41.98
C ILE A 188 -10.86 2.39 -41.53
N ALA A 189 -10.13 2.73 -40.46
CA ALA A 189 -9.05 1.90 -39.95
C ALA A 189 -9.54 0.47 -39.66
N GLY A 190 -10.73 0.31 -39.05
CA GLY A 190 -11.35 -1.00 -38.81
C GLY A 190 -11.69 -1.80 -40.07
N THR A 191 -11.75 -1.16 -41.24
CA THR A 191 -12.04 -1.82 -42.54
C THR A 191 -10.79 -2.13 -43.37
N MET A 192 -9.61 -1.62 -42.98
CA MET A 192 -8.39 -1.73 -43.78
C MET A 192 -7.58 -3.00 -43.44
N PRO A 193 -7.33 -3.91 -44.39
CA PRO A 193 -6.64 -5.19 -44.12
C PRO A 193 -5.20 -5.06 -43.58
N PHE A 194 -4.53 -3.96 -43.93
CA PHE A 194 -3.16 -3.66 -43.49
C PHE A 194 -3.10 -3.02 -42.10
N TRP A 195 -4.22 -2.48 -41.60
CA TRP A 195 -4.37 -2.01 -40.23
C TRP A 195 -4.70 -3.23 -39.35
N ARG A 196 -3.71 -4.12 -39.18
CA ARG A 196 -3.90 -5.43 -38.50
C ARG A 196 -4.56 -5.25 -37.13
N LYS A 197 -5.46 -6.19 -36.79
CA LYS A 197 -6.08 -6.37 -35.47
C LYS A 197 -5.09 -6.37 -34.30
N ASP A 198 -3.83 -6.73 -34.55
CA ASP A 198 -2.79 -6.79 -33.50
C ASP A 198 -2.23 -5.40 -33.11
N SER A 199 -2.45 -4.37 -33.95
CA SER A 199 -1.83 -3.05 -33.77
C SER A 199 -2.74 -2.02 -33.11
N PHE A 200 -4.06 -2.15 -33.23
CA PHE A 200 -5.03 -1.22 -32.63
C PHE A 200 -6.27 -1.98 -32.14
N PRO A 201 -6.84 -1.62 -30.97
CA PRO A 201 -8.09 -2.21 -30.50
C PRO A 201 -9.26 -1.89 -31.43
N GLU A 202 -10.23 -2.79 -31.52
CA GLU A 202 -11.48 -2.60 -32.26
C GLU A 202 -12.44 -1.64 -31.54
N TRP A 203 -12.03 -0.38 -31.35
CA TRP A 203 -12.87 0.66 -30.77
C TRP A 203 -13.64 1.43 -31.84
N ASP A 204 -14.86 1.83 -31.53
CA ASP A 204 -15.77 2.59 -32.40
C ASP A 204 -15.70 4.12 -32.17
N LYS A 205 -15.13 4.53 -31.04
CA LYS A 205 -14.99 5.93 -30.61
C LYS A 205 -13.62 6.18 -29.99
N PHE A 206 -13.25 7.46 -29.94
CA PHE A 206 -12.10 7.93 -29.18
C PHE A 206 -12.53 8.67 -27.91
N ALA A 207 -11.95 8.30 -26.79
CA ALA A 207 -11.88 9.07 -25.54
C ALA A 207 -10.60 8.66 -24.80
N TRP A 208 -10.05 9.53 -23.96
CA TRP A 208 -8.84 9.24 -23.19
C TRP A 208 -9.04 8.11 -22.16
N TYR A 209 -10.26 7.97 -21.64
CA TYR A 209 -10.69 6.92 -20.72
C TYR A 209 -11.80 6.04 -21.33
N TYR A 210 -11.87 5.94 -22.66
CA TYR A 210 -12.90 5.16 -23.35
C TYR A 210 -12.92 3.71 -22.85
N MET A 211 -14.10 3.21 -22.49
CA MET A 211 -14.35 1.87 -21.94
C MET A 211 -13.56 1.50 -20.66
N ARG A 212 -12.79 2.42 -20.06
CA ARG A 212 -12.02 2.11 -18.85
C ARG A 212 -12.91 1.91 -17.63
N ASN A 213 -14.03 2.62 -17.55
CA ASN A 213 -14.91 2.62 -16.39
C ASN A 213 -15.48 1.22 -16.11
N GLY A 214 -15.14 0.65 -14.95
CA GLY A 214 -15.56 -0.70 -14.57
C GLY A 214 -14.91 -1.83 -15.37
N SER A 215 -13.83 -1.56 -16.10
CA SER A 215 -13.07 -2.61 -16.80
C SER A 215 -11.89 -3.09 -15.95
N TYR A 216 -11.45 -4.34 -16.17
CA TYR A 216 -10.30 -4.93 -15.46
C TYR A 216 -9.11 -5.28 -16.37
N ASP A 217 -9.26 -5.13 -17.70
CA ASP A 217 -8.23 -5.54 -18.67
C ASP A 217 -7.18 -4.45 -18.93
N PHE A 218 -7.49 -3.18 -18.69
CA PHE A 218 -6.60 -2.07 -19.06
C PHE A 218 -5.32 -1.98 -18.24
N ASP A 219 -5.35 -2.42 -16.98
CA ASP A 219 -4.20 -2.37 -16.07
C ASP A 219 -3.37 -3.65 -16.10
N GLY A 220 -3.89 -4.71 -16.73
CA GLY A 220 -3.25 -6.01 -16.85
C GLY A 220 -3.35 -6.87 -15.58
N VAL A 221 -2.67 -8.02 -15.64
CA VAL A 221 -2.62 -9.02 -14.57
C VAL A 221 -1.36 -8.84 -13.74
N TYR A 222 -1.52 -8.76 -12.42
CA TYR A 222 -0.44 -8.62 -11.46
C TYR A 222 -0.17 -9.95 -10.77
N ASN A 223 1.10 -10.26 -10.50
CA ASN A 223 1.50 -11.27 -9.54
C ASN A 223 2.40 -10.65 -8.49
N MET A 224 1.96 -10.65 -7.22
CA MET A 224 2.59 -9.92 -6.12
C MET A 224 2.87 -10.84 -4.93
N GLY A 225 3.93 -10.59 -4.17
CA GLY A 225 4.19 -11.28 -2.90
C GLY A 225 3.17 -10.93 -1.83
N THR A 226 2.70 -11.94 -1.09
CA THR A 226 1.69 -11.76 -0.03
C THR A 226 2.24 -11.20 1.27
N GLY A 227 3.57 -11.07 1.41
CA GLY A 227 4.24 -10.77 2.67
C GLY A 227 4.89 -11.97 3.34
N LYS A 228 4.56 -13.19 2.89
CA LYS A 228 5.29 -14.39 3.31
C LYS A 228 6.78 -14.22 2.97
N ASN A 229 7.66 -14.47 3.94
CA ASN A 229 9.11 -14.23 3.82
C ASN A 229 9.49 -12.78 3.48
N SER A 230 8.76 -11.79 4.02
CA SER A 230 9.04 -10.36 3.87
C SER A 230 8.95 -9.85 2.43
N THR A 231 8.10 -10.47 1.60
CA THR A 231 7.89 -10.11 0.18
C THR A 231 6.70 -9.17 -0.06
N PHE A 232 6.23 -8.50 0.99
CA PHE A 232 4.99 -7.74 0.99
C PHE A 232 5.01 -6.63 -0.07
N GLY A 233 3.99 -6.60 -0.93
CA GLY A 233 3.87 -5.57 -1.97
C GLY A 233 4.82 -5.74 -3.16
N ARG A 234 5.74 -6.72 -3.16
CA ARG A 234 6.70 -6.94 -4.25
C ARG A 234 6.01 -7.51 -5.48
N LEU A 235 6.12 -6.83 -6.62
CA LEU A 235 5.66 -7.28 -7.92
C LEU A 235 6.68 -8.26 -8.54
N TYR A 236 6.22 -9.44 -8.94
CA TYR A 236 7.04 -10.45 -9.62
C TYR A 236 6.79 -10.49 -11.12
N THR A 237 5.51 -10.48 -11.53
CA THR A 237 5.15 -10.44 -12.95
C THR A 237 4.02 -9.47 -13.22
N TRP A 238 4.05 -8.90 -14.42
CA TRP A 238 2.95 -8.13 -15.00
C TRP A 238 2.62 -8.74 -16.36
N ASN A 239 1.34 -9.08 -16.57
CA ASN A 239 0.87 -9.86 -17.71
C ASN A 239 1.69 -11.13 -17.94
N TYR A 240 1.96 -11.87 -16.86
CA TYR A 240 2.71 -13.13 -16.85
C TYR A 240 4.17 -13.02 -17.34
N LYS A 241 4.70 -11.79 -17.45
CA LYS A 241 6.10 -11.53 -17.82
C LYS A 241 6.86 -10.96 -16.63
N THR A 242 8.09 -11.42 -16.44
CA THR A 242 9.05 -10.91 -15.42
C THR A 242 9.80 -9.66 -15.89
N GLN A 243 9.66 -9.31 -17.16
CA GLN A 243 10.34 -8.18 -17.80
C GLN A 243 9.37 -7.39 -18.67
N ASN A 244 9.61 -6.10 -18.75
CA ASN A 244 8.82 -5.18 -19.54
C ASN A 244 9.13 -5.34 -21.04
N PRO A 245 8.19 -5.78 -21.89
CA PRO A 245 8.48 -6.05 -23.29
C PRO A 245 8.75 -4.80 -24.15
N PHE A 246 8.57 -3.58 -23.62
CA PHE A 246 8.65 -2.33 -24.38
C PHE A 246 10.04 -1.65 -24.38
N TYR A 247 10.97 -2.12 -23.53
CA TYR A 247 12.30 -1.52 -23.37
C TYR A 247 13.40 -2.55 -23.51
N THR A 248 14.65 -2.14 -23.33
CA THR A 248 15.82 -3.03 -23.34
C THR A 248 16.73 -2.78 -22.13
N GLY A 249 17.65 -3.70 -21.83
CA GLY A 249 18.62 -3.50 -20.74
C GLY A 249 17.98 -3.31 -19.36
N GLU A 250 18.48 -2.35 -18.59
CA GLU A 250 18.01 -2.07 -17.22
C GLU A 250 16.54 -1.63 -17.14
N CYS A 251 16.05 -0.98 -18.20
CA CYS A 251 14.67 -0.50 -18.31
C CYS A 251 13.62 -1.61 -18.37
N LEU A 252 14.03 -2.87 -18.57
CA LEU A 252 13.18 -4.06 -18.55
C LEU A 252 12.63 -4.39 -17.17
N LYS A 253 13.29 -3.93 -16.10
CA LYS A 253 13.02 -4.36 -14.73
C LYS A 253 11.66 -3.82 -14.23
N ILE A 254 10.76 -4.75 -13.92
CA ILE A 254 9.45 -4.47 -13.29
C ILE A 254 9.42 -4.82 -11.80
N GLU A 255 10.44 -5.55 -11.32
CA GLU A 255 10.47 -6.12 -9.97
C GLU A 255 10.71 -5.03 -8.92
N ARG A 256 9.61 -4.46 -8.41
CA ARG A 256 9.55 -3.41 -7.38
C ARG A 256 8.25 -3.55 -6.60
N SER A 257 7.65 -2.47 -6.11
CA SER A 257 6.31 -2.49 -5.53
C SER A 257 5.21 -2.58 -6.61
N ALA A 258 4.06 -3.16 -6.26
CA ALA A 258 2.82 -3.07 -7.05
C ALA A 258 2.08 -1.72 -6.93
N GLY A 259 2.55 -0.83 -6.04
CA GLY A 259 2.09 0.56 -5.87
C GLY A 259 1.52 0.88 -4.50
N GLU A 260 0.75 -0.03 -3.90
CA GLU A 260 0.02 0.20 -2.66
C GLU A 260 0.89 0.05 -1.41
N PHE A 261 1.77 -0.95 -1.44
CA PHE A 261 2.64 -1.30 -0.32
C PHE A 261 4.09 -1.34 -0.78
N TYR A 262 4.94 -0.74 0.02
CA TYR A 262 6.38 -0.82 -0.12
C TYR A 262 6.86 -1.82 0.93
N GLY A 263 7.89 -2.62 0.63
CA GLY A 263 8.39 -3.60 1.62
C GLY A 263 8.83 -2.93 2.92
N GLN A 264 9.11 -3.72 3.96
CA GLN A 264 9.63 -3.21 5.22
C GLN A 264 11.03 -2.61 5.07
N ASN A 265 11.39 -1.66 5.93
CA ASN A 265 12.72 -1.01 5.97
C ASN A 265 13.07 -0.27 4.68
N ILE A 266 12.19 0.64 4.25
CA ILE A 266 12.41 1.47 3.07
C ILE A 266 13.66 2.35 3.24
N GLY A 267 14.50 2.38 2.21
CA GLY A 267 15.72 3.20 2.16
C GLY A 267 15.47 4.59 1.56
N ASP A 268 16.52 5.14 0.95
CA ASP A 268 16.52 6.50 0.36
C ASP A 268 15.73 6.62 -0.95
N SER A 269 15.33 5.49 -1.54
CA SER A 269 14.51 5.46 -2.74
C SER A 269 13.47 4.35 -2.67
N VAL A 270 12.27 4.65 -3.16
CA VAL A 270 11.18 3.69 -3.32
C VAL A 270 10.73 3.69 -4.78
N ALA A 271 10.22 2.56 -5.24
CA ALA A 271 9.75 2.45 -6.61
C ALA A 271 8.58 1.49 -6.73
N PHE A 272 7.70 1.76 -7.68
CA PHE A 272 6.59 0.88 -8.04
C PHE A 272 6.39 0.82 -9.55
N PHE A 273 5.81 -0.26 -10.05
CA PHE A 273 5.48 -0.37 -11.47
C PHE A 273 4.12 0.25 -11.76
N SER A 274 4.07 1.23 -12.67
CA SER A 274 2.81 1.84 -13.11
C SER A 274 2.36 1.24 -14.45
N PRO A 275 1.17 0.62 -14.53
CA PRO A 275 0.63 0.11 -15.80
C PRO A 275 0.26 1.23 -16.77
N ASP A 276 -0.12 2.41 -16.27
CA ASP A 276 -0.65 3.51 -17.08
C ASP A 276 0.43 4.11 -17.99
N ILE A 277 1.68 4.15 -17.52
CA ILE A 277 2.87 4.54 -18.30
C ILE A 277 3.79 3.37 -18.63
N ARG A 278 3.41 2.14 -18.25
CA ARG A 278 4.16 0.87 -18.36
C ARG A 278 5.64 1.01 -18.01
N ARG A 279 5.95 1.67 -16.89
CA ARG A 279 7.31 1.91 -16.42
C ARG A 279 7.35 1.90 -14.90
N THR A 280 8.51 1.55 -14.37
CA THR A 280 8.82 1.68 -12.94
C THR A 280 8.99 3.16 -12.59
N VAL A 281 8.13 3.66 -11.70
CA VAL A 281 8.21 5.01 -11.13
C VAL A 281 9.12 4.98 -9.92
N ILE A 282 10.11 5.86 -9.89
CA ILE A 282 11.12 5.95 -8.82
C ILE A 282 10.94 7.27 -8.08
N PHE A 283 10.94 7.21 -6.75
CA PHE A 283 10.89 8.36 -5.85
C PHE A 283 12.13 8.39 -4.97
N LYS A 284 12.59 9.60 -4.64
CA LYS A 284 13.69 9.84 -3.70
C LYS A 284 13.21 10.48 -2.41
N TYR A 285 13.83 10.08 -1.31
CA TYR A 285 13.56 10.60 0.02
C TYR A 285 13.94 12.08 0.12
N VAL A 286 13.05 12.89 0.70
CA VAL A 286 13.30 14.34 0.91
C VAL A 286 13.14 14.81 2.34
N GLY A 287 12.58 13.97 3.23
CA GLY A 287 12.38 14.35 4.63
C GLY A 287 11.25 13.58 5.29
N ARG A 288 10.97 13.90 6.55
CA ARG A 288 9.86 13.31 7.30
C ARG A 288 8.62 14.20 7.24
N SER A 289 7.45 13.59 7.19
CA SER A 289 6.14 14.24 7.24
C SER A 289 5.25 13.55 8.25
N ASN A 290 4.37 14.31 8.90
CA ASN A 290 3.41 13.78 9.88
C ASN A 290 2.03 13.67 9.23
N VAL A 291 1.47 12.47 9.22
CA VAL A 291 0.12 12.19 8.72
C VAL A 291 -0.68 11.52 9.83
N HIS A 292 -1.74 12.17 10.32
CA HIS A 292 -2.56 11.68 11.42
C HIS A 292 -1.74 11.30 12.68
N ASN A 293 -0.68 12.03 13.05
CA ASN A 293 0.25 11.70 14.14
C ASN A 293 1.04 10.40 13.91
N ILE A 294 1.24 10.01 12.66
CA ILE A 294 2.15 8.93 12.25
C ILE A 294 3.30 9.58 11.48
N LEU A 295 4.53 9.29 11.89
CA LEU A 295 5.73 9.81 11.25
C LEU A 295 6.04 8.98 10.01
N GLY A 296 5.90 9.58 8.83
CA GLY A 296 6.23 8.97 7.55
C GLY A 296 7.46 9.61 6.91
N ASN A 297 8.11 8.85 6.03
CA ASN A 297 9.12 9.35 5.11
C ASN A 297 8.43 9.86 3.84
N LYS A 298 8.67 11.13 3.49
CA LYS A 298 8.19 11.74 2.25
C LYS A 298 9.20 11.49 1.13
N TYR A 299 8.69 11.00 0.00
CA TYR A 299 9.44 10.77 -1.22
C TYR A 299 8.83 11.57 -2.38
N VAL A 300 9.66 12.04 -3.31
CA VAL A 300 9.22 12.82 -4.48
C VAL A 300 9.84 12.30 -5.77
N ILE A 301 9.23 12.63 -6.91
CA ILE A 301 9.83 12.40 -8.22
C ILE A 301 10.98 13.40 -8.44
N GLU A 302 12.15 12.86 -8.81
CA GLU A 302 13.34 13.63 -9.15
C GLU A 302 13.85 13.33 -10.56
N ASP A 303 14.96 13.96 -10.94
CA ASP A 303 15.53 13.93 -12.28
C ASP A 303 15.85 12.50 -12.74
N LEU A 304 16.21 11.60 -11.82
CA LEU A 304 16.41 10.17 -12.11
C LEU A 304 15.18 9.52 -12.79
N MET A 305 13.96 9.95 -12.48
CA MET A 305 12.76 9.37 -13.12
C MET A 305 12.53 9.95 -14.52
N LEU A 306 12.84 11.23 -14.72
CA LEU A 306 12.44 12.02 -15.89
C LEU A 306 13.58 12.18 -16.92
N ASP A 307 14.80 11.82 -16.55
CA ASP A 307 15.97 11.97 -17.41
C ASP A 307 15.93 11.03 -18.62
N ASN A 308 16.49 11.50 -19.73
CA ASN A 308 16.59 10.78 -20.99
C ASN A 308 17.88 9.95 -21.13
N GLY A 309 18.72 9.87 -20.08
CA GLY A 309 20.01 9.21 -20.13
C GLY A 309 21.21 10.15 -20.25
N THR A 310 20.99 11.47 -20.23
CA THR A 310 22.08 12.47 -20.27
C THR A 310 22.69 12.66 -18.89
N ILE A 311 21.86 12.68 -17.83
CA ILE A 311 22.32 12.80 -16.44
C ILE A 311 22.59 11.41 -15.86
N TYR A 312 21.70 10.45 -16.14
CA TYR A 312 21.73 9.09 -15.59
C TYR A 312 21.84 8.07 -16.74
N PRO A 313 23.04 7.64 -17.15
CA PRO A 313 23.26 6.80 -18.33
C PRO A 313 22.40 5.51 -18.39
N GLU A 314 21.99 4.97 -17.24
CA GLU A 314 21.08 3.84 -17.11
C GLU A 314 19.69 4.09 -17.74
N ASN A 315 19.26 5.35 -17.85
CA ASN A 315 17.97 5.72 -18.46
C ASN A 315 17.99 5.77 -19.99
N LYS A 316 19.16 5.65 -20.64
CA LYS A 316 19.26 5.70 -22.11
C LYS A 316 18.38 4.66 -22.80
N CYS A 317 18.14 3.51 -22.15
CA CYS A 317 17.29 2.46 -22.69
C CYS A 317 15.80 2.82 -22.77
N TYR A 318 15.35 3.94 -22.18
CA TYR A 318 13.98 4.41 -22.35
C TYR A 318 13.75 5.14 -23.67
N CYS A 319 14.82 5.57 -24.36
CA CYS A 319 14.70 6.32 -25.60
C CYS A 319 14.56 5.46 -26.86
N ASN A 320 14.98 4.19 -26.84
CA ASN A 320 15.02 3.31 -28.03
C ASN A 320 15.63 3.97 -29.30
N GLY A 321 16.66 4.81 -29.13
CA GLY A 321 17.41 5.47 -30.22
C GLY A 321 17.09 6.95 -30.44
N ASP A 322 15.82 7.37 -30.32
CA ASP A 322 15.38 8.76 -30.54
C ASP A 322 15.00 9.42 -29.21
N CYS A 323 16.01 9.88 -28.45
CA CYS A 323 15.76 10.60 -27.19
C CYS A 323 15.10 11.96 -27.43
N VAL A 324 14.17 12.31 -26.55
CA VAL A 324 13.62 13.66 -26.41
C VAL A 324 14.34 14.37 -25.24
N PRO A 325 14.33 15.72 -25.16
CA PRO A 325 14.89 16.42 -24.01
C PRO A 325 14.34 15.90 -22.67
N SER A 326 15.14 15.93 -21.60
CA SER A 326 14.76 15.37 -20.29
C SER A 326 13.49 16.02 -19.74
N GLY A 327 12.66 15.26 -19.02
CA GLY A 327 11.38 15.73 -18.45
C GLY A 327 10.13 15.00 -18.94
N LEU A 328 10.21 14.34 -20.09
CA LEU A 328 9.11 13.60 -20.70
C LEU A 328 9.43 12.11 -20.79
N LEU A 329 8.42 11.28 -20.52
CA LEU A 329 8.46 9.83 -20.60
C LEU A 329 7.76 9.42 -21.90
N ASN A 330 8.51 8.83 -22.83
CA ASN A 330 7.93 8.31 -24.07
C ASN A 330 7.06 7.09 -23.77
N VAL A 331 5.74 7.21 -24.00
CA VAL A 331 4.78 6.11 -23.82
C VAL A 331 4.22 5.63 -25.17
N SER A 332 4.86 5.98 -26.29
CA SER A 332 4.36 5.64 -27.63
C SER A 332 4.27 4.13 -27.87
N ALA A 333 5.28 3.38 -27.44
CA ALA A 333 5.30 1.92 -27.53
C ALA A 333 4.14 1.27 -26.78
N THR A 334 3.61 1.96 -25.77
CA THR A 334 2.53 1.47 -24.93
C THR A 334 1.14 1.88 -25.45
N ARG A 335 1.10 2.81 -26.40
CA ARG A 335 -0.12 3.41 -26.96
C ARG A 335 -0.17 3.22 -28.47
N TYR A 336 0.01 1.98 -28.92
CA TYR A 336 -0.17 1.57 -30.33
C TYR A 336 0.71 2.35 -31.33
N GLY A 337 1.85 2.87 -30.86
CA GLY A 337 2.76 3.69 -31.66
C GLY A 337 2.35 5.17 -31.78
N CYS A 338 1.23 5.59 -31.19
CA CYS A 338 0.85 7.00 -31.13
C CYS A 338 1.90 7.83 -30.39
N PRO A 339 2.21 9.06 -30.82
CA PRO A 339 3.32 9.86 -30.29
C PRO A 339 2.97 10.54 -28.95
N LEU A 340 2.69 9.73 -27.93
CA LEU A 340 2.26 10.16 -26.59
C LEU A 340 3.41 10.16 -25.59
N PHE A 341 3.43 11.21 -24.76
CA PHE A 341 4.46 11.45 -23.76
C PHE A 341 3.84 11.87 -22.44
N ALA A 342 4.26 11.23 -21.34
CA ALA A 342 3.88 11.64 -20.00
C ALA A 342 4.89 12.64 -19.43
N SER A 343 4.44 13.61 -18.64
CA SER A 343 5.31 14.52 -17.89
C SER A 343 4.69 14.85 -16.53
N LEU A 344 5.39 15.63 -15.72
CA LEU A 344 4.73 16.33 -14.61
C LEU A 344 3.91 17.51 -15.15
N PRO A 345 2.90 18.00 -14.39
CA PRO A 345 2.05 19.10 -14.82
C PRO A 345 2.85 20.37 -15.15
N HIS A 346 2.41 21.06 -16.19
CA HIS A 346 3.05 22.25 -16.75
C HIS A 346 4.56 22.07 -17.04
N PHE A 347 4.97 20.85 -17.40
CA PHE A 347 6.36 20.49 -17.64
C PHE A 347 7.28 20.76 -16.44
N TYR A 348 6.76 20.65 -15.21
CA TYR A 348 7.56 20.78 -13.99
C TYR A 348 8.75 19.78 -13.99
N ARG A 349 9.96 20.28 -13.69
CA ARG A 349 11.24 19.55 -13.77
C ARG A 349 11.61 19.01 -15.16
N ALA A 350 11.02 19.53 -16.22
CA ALA A 350 11.43 19.23 -17.58
C ALA A 350 12.43 20.28 -18.11
N ASP A 351 13.07 19.95 -19.22
CA ASP A 351 13.92 20.87 -19.97
C ASP A 351 13.16 22.18 -20.30
N PRO A 352 13.77 23.36 -20.12
CA PRO A 352 13.14 24.65 -20.42
C PRO A 352 12.57 24.74 -21.85
N TYR A 353 13.14 23.98 -22.81
CA TYR A 353 12.62 23.85 -24.17
C TYR A 353 11.10 23.65 -24.23
N TYR A 354 10.54 22.82 -23.35
CA TYR A 354 9.11 22.53 -23.36
C TYR A 354 8.27 23.74 -22.99
N VAL A 355 8.64 24.44 -21.91
CA VAL A 355 7.95 25.64 -21.44
C VAL A 355 8.14 26.78 -22.44
N ASP A 356 9.34 26.94 -23.00
CA ASP A 356 9.66 28.00 -23.94
C ASP A 356 9.01 27.81 -25.31
N SER A 357 8.61 26.57 -25.66
CA SER A 357 7.99 26.27 -26.96
C SER A 357 6.51 26.68 -27.06
N VAL A 358 5.83 26.89 -25.93
CA VAL A 358 4.38 27.20 -25.87
C VAL A 358 4.10 28.36 -24.92
N GLU A 359 2.95 29.02 -25.05
CA GLU A 359 2.48 30.02 -24.09
C GLU A 359 1.38 29.43 -23.19
N GLY A 360 1.27 29.94 -21.96
CA GLY A 360 0.23 29.56 -20.99
C GLY A 360 0.63 28.46 -20.01
N ILE A 361 1.84 27.89 -20.15
CA ILE A 361 2.38 26.88 -19.25
C ILE A 361 3.21 27.53 -18.14
N ARG A 362 2.94 27.18 -16.87
CA ARG A 362 3.57 27.78 -15.69
C ARG A 362 3.90 26.68 -14.65
N PRO A 363 5.11 26.09 -14.68
CA PRO A 363 5.49 25.09 -13.68
C PRO A 363 5.56 25.70 -12.28
N ASP A 364 5.01 25.01 -11.29
CA ASP A 364 4.98 25.42 -9.88
C ASP A 364 5.23 24.18 -9.02
N LYS A 365 6.24 24.25 -8.15
CA LYS A 365 6.61 23.14 -7.27
C LYS A 365 5.47 22.73 -6.35
N ASN A 366 4.80 23.68 -5.70
CA ASN A 366 3.76 23.38 -4.71
C ASN A 366 2.53 22.75 -5.36
N LYS A 367 2.23 23.13 -6.60
CA LYS A 367 1.08 22.60 -7.33
C LYS A 367 1.41 21.32 -8.09
N HIS A 368 2.60 21.19 -8.66
CA HIS A 368 2.91 20.16 -9.66
C HIS A 368 3.91 19.09 -9.18
N GLU A 369 4.43 19.20 -7.95
CA GLU A 369 5.23 18.14 -7.33
C GLU A 369 4.36 16.90 -7.04
N VAL A 370 4.91 15.74 -7.40
CA VAL A 370 4.37 14.43 -7.05
C VAL A 370 5.08 13.94 -5.80
N SER A 371 4.32 13.48 -4.82
CA SER A 371 4.90 12.94 -3.59
C SER A 371 4.12 11.78 -3.02
N VAL A 372 4.83 10.93 -2.29
CA VAL A 372 4.27 9.81 -1.52
C VAL A 372 4.89 9.82 -0.14
N THR A 373 4.05 9.72 0.90
CA THR A 373 4.48 9.62 2.29
C THR A 373 4.23 8.20 2.77
N ILE A 374 5.28 7.51 3.21
CA ILE A 374 5.24 6.08 3.57
C ILE A 374 5.73 5.91 5.00
N GLU A 375 5.05 5.10 5.80
CA GLU A 375 5.53 4.73 7.12
C GLU A 375 6.73 3.77 6.99
N PRO A 376 7.90 4.09 7.58
CA PRO A 376 9.15 3.41 7.24
C PRO A 376 9.27 1.96 7.71
N THR A 377 8.57 1.59 8.78
CA THR A 377 8.68 0.26 9.41
C THR A 377 7.88 -0.78 8.65
N THR A 378 6.62 -0.46 8.35
CA THR A 378 5.62 -1.32 7.71
C THR A 378 5.63 -1.18 6.19
N GLY A 379 6.07 -0.03 5.67
CA GLY A 379 6.02 0.30 4.25
C GLY A 379 4.61 0.62 3.73
N ILE A 380 3.67 0.88 4.64
CA ILE A 380 2.30 1.29 4.31
C ILE A 380 2.28 2.77 3.89
N THR A 381 1.59 3.05 2.79
CA THR A 381 1.41 4.40 2.26
C THR A 381 0.41 5.19 3.11
N LEU A 382 0.80 6.37 3.57
CA LEU A 382 -0.02 7.25 4.42
C LEU A 382 -0.73 8.34 3.60
N GLU A 383 -0.04 8.92 2.63
CA GLU A 383 -0.54 10.04 1.82
C GLU A 383 0.12 10.01 0.44
N VAL A 384 -0.65 10.31 -0.60
CA VAL A 384 -0.21 10.34 -1.99
C VAL A 384 -0.74 11.60 -2.65
N HIS A 385 0.15 12.32 -3.32
CA HIS A 385 -0.17 13.40 -4.24
C HIS A 385 0.32 12.98 -5.62
N ALA A 386 -0.50 12.25 -6.37
CA ALA A 386 -0.19 11.74 -7.69
C ALA A 386 -0.62 12.73 -8.76
N LYS A 387 0.32 13.10 -9.65
CA LYS A 387 0.06 14.05 -10.74
C LYS A 387 0.77 13.62 -12.01
N ILE A 388 0.08 13.71 -13.14
CA ILE A 388 0.62 13.31 -14.44
C ILE A 388 -0.02 14.12 -15.55
N GLN A 389 0.77 14.53 -16.53
CA GLN A 389 0.33 15.25 -17.70
C GLN A 389 0.52 14.40 -18.95
N ALA A 390 -0.49 14.40 -19.82
CA ALA A 390 -0.43 13.80 -21.14
C ALA A 390 -0.07 14.86 -22.19
N ASN A 391 0.88 14.52 -23.06
CA ASN A 391 1.37 15.37 -24.13
C ASN A 391 1.43 14.58 -25.44
N VAL A 392 1.25 15.29 -26.55
CA VAL A 392 1.35 14.73 -27.90
C VAL A 392 2.51 15.41 -28.63
N LEU A 393 3.40 14.63 -29.25
CA LEU A 393 4.39 15.15 -30.17
C LEU A 393 3.77 15.37 -31.55
N MET A 394 3.72 16.61 -31.97
CA MET A 394 3.45 17.01 -33.35
C MET A 394 4.78 17.28 -34.05
N GLN A 395 4.97 16.77 -35.27
CA GLN A 395 6.20 17.01 -36.03
C GLN A 395 5.96 16.90 -37.54
N PRO A 396 6.85 17.47 -38.38
CA PRO A 396 6.82 17.29 -39.82
C PRO A 396 6.79 15.81 -40.22
N ILE A 397 5.83 15.41 -41.05
CA ILE A 397 5.76 14.06 -41.63
C ILE A 397 5.72 14.18 -43.17
N PRO A 398 6.88 14.03 -43.85
CA PRO A 398 6.95 14.15 -45.30
C PRO A 398 6.01 13.21 -46.03
N GLY A 399 5.26 13.75 -47.00
CA GLY A 399 4.28 12.99 -47.76
C GLY A 399 2.90 12.82 -47.12
N ILE A 400 2.67 13.39 -45.93
CA ILE A 400 1.34 13.56 -45.33
C ILE A 400 1.04 15.06 -45.23
N SER A 401 0.27 15.59 -46.19
CA SER A 401 0.05 17.03 -46.38
C SER A 401 -0.40 17.75 -45.10
N LEU A 402 -1.29 17.14 -44.33
CA LEU A 402 -1.82 17.70 -43.07
C LEU A 402 -0.73 18.00 -42.02
N TYR A 403 0.35 17.22 -41.99
CA TYR A 403 1.44 17.34 -41.03
C TYR A 403 2.79 17.66 -41.70
N GLU A 404 2.82 18.03 -42.97
CA GLU A 404 4.08 18.21 -43.70
C GLU A 404 4.84 19.47 -43.26
N GLN A 405 4.10 20.53 -42.90
CA GLN A 405 4.65 21.85 -42.59
C GLN A 405 4.49 22.28 -41.12
N VAL A 406 3.98 21.41 -40.26
CA VAL A 406 3.81 21.69 -38.83
C VAL A 406 5.17 21.78 -38.12
N PRO A 407 5.30 22.54 -37.02
CA PRO A 407 6.52 22.53 -36.21
C PRO A 407 6.68 21.21 -35.45
N LYS A 408 7.93 20.88 -35.09
CA LYS A 408 8.22 19.81 -34.12
C LYS A 408 8.02 20.36 -32.70
N ILE A 409 6.96 19.97 -32.02
CA ILE A 409 6.58 20.51 -30.72
C ILE A 409 5.77 19.50 -29.89
N PHE A 410 5.87 19.60 -28.57
CA PHE A 410 5.08 18.80 -27.63
C PHE A 410 3.90 19.64 -27.15
N LEU A 411 2.69 19.23 -27.55
CA LEU A 411 1.46 19.90 -27.17
C LEU A 411 0.89 19.25 -25.90
N PRO A 412 0.70 20.01 -24.81
CA PRO A 412 0.05 19.49 -23.62
C PRO A 412 -1.46 19.32 -23.88
N ILE A 413 -2.05 18.24 -23.39
CA ILE A 413 -3.49 17.93 -23.61
C ILE A 413 -4.28 18.14 -22.34
N PHE A 414 -3.94 17.41 -21.29
CA PHE A 414 -4.51 17.56 -19.96
C PHE A 414 -3.53 17.02 -18.92
N TRP A 415 -3.74 17.37 -17.67
CA TRP A 415 -3.11 16.73 -16.53
C TRP A 415 -4.13 16.34 -15.47
N ILE A 416 -3.74 15.34 -14.68
CA ILE A 416 -4.57 14.73 -13.65
C ILE A 416 -3.92 14.97 -12.30
N GLN A 417 -4.75 15.22 -11.29
CA GLN A 417 -4.41 15.20 -9.88
C GLN A 417 -5.19 14.11 -9.18
N GLN A 418 -4.53 13.28 -8.38
CA GLN A 418 -5.15 12.32 -7.48
C GLN A 418 -4.51 12.49 -6.10
N ASP A 419 -5.35 12.78 -5.11
CA ASP A 419 -4.92 12.95 -3.73
C ASP A 419 -5.55 11.87 -2.87
N ALA A 420 -4.74 10.99 -2.29
CA ALA A 420 -5.22 9.94 -1.42
C ALA A 420 -4.57 10.08 -0.05
N LYS A 421 -5.36 9.97 1.01
CA LYS A 421 -4.89 10.01 2.38
C LYS A 421 -5.52 8.86 3.16
N ILE A 422 -4.73 8.21 4.00
CA ILE A 422 -5.21 7.15 4.87
C ILE A 422 -6.35 7.68 5.77
N PRO A 423 -7.52 7.01 5.82
CA PRO A 423 -8.60 7.39 6.74
C PRO A 423 -8.16 7.37 8.20
N SER A 424 -8.74 8.24 9.02
CA SER A 424 -8.46 8.31 10.46
C SER A 424 -8.64 6.96 11.18
N ASN A 425 -9.65 6.18 10.79
CA ASN A 425 -9.91 4.86 11.38
C ASN A 425 -8.80 3.85 11.05
N GLU A 426 -8.35 3.82 9.80
CA GLU A 426 -7.26 2.94 9.37
C GLU A 426 -5.90 3.42 9.92
N ALA A 427 -5.70 4.73 10.03
CA ALA A 427 -4.53 5.31 10.69
C ALA A 427 -4.46 4.92 12.17
N PHE A 428 -5.60 4.83 12.87
CA PHE A 428 -5.65 4.36 14.25
C PHE A 428 -5.22 2.88 14.36
N LYS A 429 -5.72 2.00 13.49
CA LYS A 429 -5.29 0.60 13.44
C LYS A 429 -3.79 0.48 13.17
N LEU A 430 -3.27 1.27 12.22
CA LEU A 430 -1.83 1.31 11.94
C LEU A 430 -1.03 1.74 13.18
N LYS A 431 -1.48 2.74 13.94
CA LYS A 431 -0.82 3.11 15.21
C LYS A 431 -0.79 1.99 16.23
N LEU A 432 -1.84 1.18 16.32
CA LEU A 432 -1.85 0.01 17.20
C LEU A 432 -0.76 -0.99 16.79
N ILE A 433 -0.64 -1.27 15.49
CA ILE A 433 0.42 -2.13 14.94
C ILE A 433 1.81 -1.55 15.26
N LEU A 434 2.02 -0.26 15.04
CA LEU A 434 3.27 0.43 15.34
C LEU A 434 3.59 0.49 16.84
N SER A 435 2.59 0.34 17.70
CA SER A 435 2.75 0.31 19.16
C SER A 435 3.14 -1.07 19.68
N VAL A 436 2.94 -2.15 18.90
CA VAL A 436 3.27 -3.52 19.31
C VAL A 436 4.70 -3.66 19.82
N PRO A 437 5.76 -3.17 19.12
CA PRO A 437 7.13 -3.28 19.61
C PRO A 437 7.33 -2.55 20.95
N ILE A 438 6.68 -1.41 21.14
CA ILE A 438 6.78 -0.61 22.38
C ILE A 438 6.11 -1.34 23.53
N VAL A 439 4.86 -1.79 23.33
CA VAL A 439 4.09 -2.53 24.34
C VAL A 439 4.82 -3.81 24.73
N CYS A 440 5.30 -4.58 23.76
CA CYS A 440 6.04 -5.82 24.02
C CYS A 440 7.31 -5.56 24.82
N LYS A 441 8.07 -4.51 24.49
CA LYS A 441 9.30 -4.14 25.23
C LYS A 441 8.99 -3.64 26.63
N VAL A 442 7.95 -2.82 26.82
CA VAL A 442 7.56 -2.29 28.14
C VAL A 442 7.05 -3.40 29.04
N VAL A 443 6.08 -4.19 28.58
CA VAL A 443 5.52 -5.32 29.34
C VAL A 443 6.61 -6.34 29.65
N GLY A 444 7.44 -6.71 28.67
CA GLY A 444 8.56 -7.62 28.87
C GLY A 444 9.58 -7.10 29.89
N SER A 445 9.91 -5.81 29.84
CA SER A 445 10.81 -5.18 30.82
C SER A 445 10.23 -5.16 32.23
N LEU A 446 8.94 -4.85 32.39
CA LEU A 446 8.25 -4.89 33.68
C LEU A 446 8.25 -6.30 34.28
N MET A 447 8.04 -7.33 33.45
CA MET A 447 8.11 -8.73 33.87
C MET A 447 9.51 -9.14 34.34
N ILE A 448 10.56 -8.68 33.64
CA ILE A 448 11.95 -8.94 34.04
C ILE A 448 12.26 -8.25 35.38
N VAL A 449 11.87 -6.98 35.54
CA VAL A 449 12.06 -6.25 36.80
C VAL A 449 11.32 -6.94 37.96
N ALA A 450 10.07 -7.36 37.74
CA ALA A 450 9.31 -8.11 38.74
C ALA A 450 10.02 -9.43 39.12
N GLY A 451 10.54 -10.17 38.14
CA GLY A 451 11.34 -11.37 38.39
C GLY A 451 12.59 -11.07 39.22
N ILE A 452 13.38 -10.07 38.83
CA ILE A 452 14.59 -9.67 39.56
C ILE A 452 14.27 -9.26 41.00
N ILE A 453 13.17 -8.53 41.23
CA ILE A 453 12.73 -8.15 42.59
C ILE A 453 12.40 -9.39 43.42
N ILE A 454 11.71 -10.39 42.84
CA ILE A 454 11.40 -11.65 43.51
C ILE A 454 12.69 -12.42 43.87
N LEU A 455 13.68 -12.45 42.97
CA LEU A 455 15.00 -13.04 43.22
C LEU A 455 15.77 -12.33 44.34
N ILE A 456 15.80 -10.99 44.32
CA ILE A 456 16.45 -10.20 45.36
C ILE A 456 15.75 -10.42 46.70
N PHE A 457 14.42 -10.42 46.73
CA PHE A 457 13.66 -10.62 47.96
C PHE A 457 13.85 -12.02 48.55
N THR A 458 13.94 -13.05 47.70
CA THR A 458 14.23 -14.42 48.14
C THR A 458 15.65 -14.57 48.64
N ALA A 459 16.64 -13.98 47.95
CA ALA A 459 18.02 -13.93 48.42
C ALA A 459 18.13 -13.19 49.76
N TYR A 460 17.47 -12.03 49.91
CA TYR A 460 17.43 -11.27 51.15
C TYR A 460 16.81 -12.07 52.30
N LYS A 461 15.64 -12.71 52.08
CA LYS A 461 15.02 -13.57 53.09
C LYS A 461 15.92 -14.74 53.49
N ARG A 462 16.66 -15.31 52.54
CA ARG A 462 17.63 -16.38 52.79
C ARG A 462 18.80 -15.88 53.64
N CYS A 463 19.44 -14.77 53.26
CA CYS A 463 20.56 -14.19 54.01
C CYS A 463 20.15 -13.72 55.42
N LYS A 464 18.97 -13.11 55.59
CA LYS A 464 18.47 -12.71 56.92
C LYS A 464 18.28 -13.92 57.84
N ARG A 465 17.67 -14.99 57.32
CA ARG A 465 17.38 -16.20 58.11
C ARG A 465 18.63 -17.04 58.39
N GLU A 466 19.63 -17.01 57.51
CA GLU A 466 20.97 -17.58 57.76
C GLU A 466 21.68 -16.84 58.90
N LYS A 467 21.64 -15.49 58.91
CA LYS A 467 22.11 -14.70 60.05
C LYS A 467 21.36 -15.01 61.34
N ASP A 468 20.03 -15.09 61.30
CA ASP A 468 19.23 -15.46 62.48
C ASP A 468 19.59 -16.87 62.98
N THR A 469 19.78 -17.85 62.08
CA THR A 469 20.13 -19.24 62.45
C THR A 469 21.53 -19.33 63.06
N ASN A 470 22.52 -18.62 62.50
CA ASN A 470 23.88 -18.56 63.06
C ASN A 470 23.91 -17.83 64.42
N LEU A 471 23.04 -16.84 64.63
CA LEU A 471 22.88 -16.17 65.93
C LEU A 471 22.33 -17.12 67.00
N PHE A 472 21.34 -17.96 66.65
CA PHE A 472 20.79 -18.97 67.58
C PHE A 472 21.79 -20.08 67.92
N LEU A 473 22.57 -20.57 66.95
CA LEU A 473 23.60 -21.60 67.18
C LEU A 473 24.71 -21.09 68.12
N ASN A 474 25.16 -19.84 67.93
CA ASN A 474 26.12 -19.19 68.83
C ASN A 474 25.57 -18.97 70.25
N GLN A 475 24.24 -18.98 70.43
CA GLN A 475 23.60 -18.77 71.74
C GLN A 475 23.41 -20.09 72.51
N GLU A 476 23.24 -21.22 71.84
CA GLU A 476 23.22 -22.56 72.45
C GLU A 476 24.63 -23.04 72.86
N GLU A 477 25.68 -22.64 72.13
CA GLU A 477 27.07 -22.99 72.47
C GLU A 477 27.59 -22.29 73.76
N ASN A 478 26.87 -21.27 74.23
CA ASN A 478 27.20 -20.50 75.44
C ASN A 478 26.45 -20.95 76.71
N ILE A 479 25.79 -22.11 76.71
CA ILE A 479 25.17 -22.68 77.92
C ILE A 479 26.20 -23.58 78.64
N PRO A 480 26.67 -23.24 79.85
CA PRO A 480 27.66 -24.05 80.55
C PRO A 480 27.04 -25.39 80.99
N LEU A 481 27.72 -26.49 80.64
CA LEU A 481 27.49 -27.83 81.18
C LEU A 481 27.57 -27.79 82.72
N ARG A 482 26.42 -27.89 83.39
CA ARG A 482 26.34 -28.12 84.83
C ARG A 482 26.49 -29.62 85.09
N THR A 483 27.61 -29.99 85.71
CA THR A 483 27.95 -31.34 86.17
C THR A 483 27.05 -31.86 87.29
N ASP A 484 26.74 -33.16 87.17
CA ASP A 484 26.42 -34.20 88.15
C ASP A 484 25.35 -33.99 89.25
N HIS A 485 24.38 -34.92 89.29
CA HIS A 485 24.35 -35.93 90.36
C HIS A 485 23.43 -37.11 90.04
N ARG A 486 23.97 -38.31 90.29
CA ARG A 486 23.34 -39.64 90.33
C ARG A 486 22.56 -39.82 91.64
N THR A 487 21.29 -40.23 91.58
CA THR A 487 20.65 -41.00 92.67
C THR A 487 19.50 -41.89 92.15
N GLU A 488 19.49 -43.14 92.61
CA GLU A 488 18.47 -44.17 92.41
C GLU A 488 17.18 -43.85 93.21
N LEU A 489 16.00 -44.34 92.75
CA LEU A 489 15.09 -45.23 93.51
C LEU A 489 13.72 -45.47 92.80
N THR A 490 13.44 -46.75 92.54
CA THR A 490 12.19 -47.54 92.75
C THR A 490 10.76 -47.09 92.35
N LYS A 491 10.14 -48.01 91.60
CA LYS A 491 8.80 -48.67 91.75
C LYS A 491 7.46 -47.90 91.56
N ASN A 492 6.67 -48.51 90.67
CA ASN A 492 5.21 -48.79 90.68
C ASN A 492 4.21 -47.62 90.83
N THR A 493 3.29 -47.48 89.87
CA THR A 493 1.92 -48.05 89.93
C THR A 493 1.02 -47.43 88.83
N THR A 494 0.14 -48.27 88.30
CA THR A 494 -0.95 -48.12 87.33
C THR A 494 -1.83 -46.86 87.40
N ALA A 495 -2.27 -46.36 86.23
CA ALA A 495 -3.70 -46.12 85.94
C ALA A 495 -3.95 -45.84 84.44
N VAL A 496 -4.84 -46.62 83.84
CA VAL A 496 -5.58 -46.40 82.58
C VAL A 496 -6.98 -45.91 83.00
N PRO A 497 -7.65 -44.92 82.36
CA PRO A 497 -8.51 -45.27 81.21
C PRO A 497 -8.79 -44.22 80.11
N LYS A 498 -8.97 -44.78 78.90
CA LYS A 498 -10.04 -44.56 77.88
C LYS A 498 -10.20 -43.19 77.18
N GLN A 499 -9.82 -43.20 75.89
CA GLN A 499 -10.72 -43.25 74.71
C GLN A 499 -11.93 -42.29 74.64
N LYS A 500 -11.93 -41.35 73.67
CA LYS A 500 -12.84 -41.30 72.49
C LYS A 500 -12.70 -40.00 71.67
N SER A 501 -12.69 -40.20 70.35
CA SER A 501 -13.25 -39.44 69.20
C SER A 501 -13.61 -37.95 69.40
N ILE A 502 -13.38 -37.06 68.43
CA ILE A 502 -14.20 -36.97 67.20
C ILE A 502 -13.33 -36.69 65.97
N VAL A 503 -13.50 -37.56 64.98
CA VAL A 503 -13.23 -37.35 63.56
C VAL A 503 -14.44 -36.65 62.98
N ASN A 504 -14.26 -35.58 62.20
CA ASN A 504 -15.10 -35.34 61.04
C ASN A 504 -14.18 -34.99 59.87
N GLY A 505 -14.01 -36.00 59.01
CA GLY A 505 -13.65 -35.83 57.61
C GLY A 505 -14.81 -35.19 56.83
N ILE A 506 -14.81 -35.09 55.52
CA ILE A 506 -13.90 -35.54 54.46
C ILE A 506 -14.39 -34.78 53.21
N PHE A 507 -13.47 -34.34 52.37
CA PHE A 507 -13.74 -33.91 50.98
C PHE A 507 -14.38 -35.04 50.16
N PRO A 508 -15.27 -34.76 49.19
CA PRO A 508 -15.45 -35.67 48.06
C PRO A 508 -14.39 -35.40 46.99
N LYS A 509 -13.65 -36.46 46.63
CA LYS A 509 -12.96 -36.60 45.34
C LYS A 509 -14.00 -37.00 44.30
N ILE A 510 -13.86 -36.49 43.07
CA ILE A 510 -14.56 -37.00 41.89
C ILE A 510 -13.53 -37.75 41.03
N LYS A 511 -13.87 -38.98 40.64
CA LYS A 511 -13.23 -39.79 39.59
C LYS A 511 -14.27 -40.07 38.50
N LYS A 512 -13.77 -40.17 37.27
CA LYS A 512 -14.48 -40.41 36.00
C LYS A 512 -14.80 -41.91 35.84
N ASP A 513 -15.95 -42.26 35.26
CA ASP A 513 -16.27 -43.63 34.82
C ASP A 513 -16.28 -43.77 33.28
N GLU A 514 -16.27 -45.03 32.83
CA GLU A 514 -16.16 -45.47 31.43
C GLU A 514 -17.53 -45.74 30.78
N SER A 515 -18.53 -44.91 31.04
CA SER A 515 -19.82 -44.97 30.34
C SER A 515 -20.29 -43.65 29.73
N GLY A 516 -19.52 -42.56 29.88
CA GLY A 516 -19.56 -41.41 28.99
C GLY A 516 -20.94 -40.80 28.75
N ASP A 517 -21.61 -40.32 29.80
CA ASP A 517 -22.55 -39.19 29.73
C ASP A 517 -22.72 -38.55 31.11
N TRP A 518 -22.90 -37.22 31.13
CA TRP A 518 -23.04 -36.39 32.33
C TRP A 518 -24.50 -35.96 32.50
N GLU A 519 -25.21 -36.51 33.49
CA GLU A 519 -26.53 -36.02 33.90
C GLU A 519 -26.46 -35.35 35.27
N ALA A 520 -27.06 -34.16 35.37
CA ALA A 520 -27.23 -33.42 36.61
C ALA A 520 -28.65 -33.67 37.16
N GLU A 521 -28.75 -34.37 38.29
CA GLU A 521 -30.00 -34.49 39.04
C GLU A 521 -30.25 -33.25 39.90
N ASN A 522 -31.34 -32.55 39.59
CA ASN A 522 -31.97 -31.54 40.44
C ASN A 522 -33.02 -32.23 41.34
N SER A 523 -32.95 -31.93 42.64
CA SER A 523 -34.02 -32.06 43.64
C SER A 523 -33.83 -30.87 44.60
N ASN A 524 -34.81 -30.17 45.18
CA ASN A 524 -36.24 -30.36 45.41
C ASN A 524 -36.82 -28.95 45.73
N SER A 525 -38.00 -28.61 45.21
CA SER A 525 -39.26 -28.30 45.92
C SER A 525 -39.20 -27.31 47.10
N ASP A 526 -39.90 -26.18 46.99
CA ASP A 526 -41.02 -25.84 47.89
C ASP A 526 -41.87 -24.65 47.39
N ASN A 527 -43.15 -24.73 47.77
CA ASN A 527 -44.37 -23.99 47.39
C ASN A 527 -44.33 -22.45 47.46
N ASP A 528 -45.09 -21.79 46.59
CA ASP A 528 -46.31 -21.04 46.99
C ASP A 528 -47.13 -20.58 45.77
N LEU A 529 -48.46 -20.72 45.89
CA LEU A 529 -49.52 -20.26 44.98
C LEU A 529 -49.87 -18.79 45.26
N ILE A 530 -50.24 -18.02 44.24
CA ILE A 530 -51.43 -17.12 44.14
C ILE A 530 -51.39 -16.32 42.82
N ASP A 531 -52.58 -16.06 42.30
CA ASP A 531 -53.06 -15.63 40.99
C ASP A 531 -52.65 -14.24 40.42
N GLU A 532 -53.03 -14.10 39.13
CA GLU A 532 -53.60 -12.93 38.42
C GLU A 532 -52.73 -11.95 37.59
N ASP A 533 -53.16 -11.87 36.32
CA ASP A 533 -53.26 -10.73 35.39
C ASP A 533 -52.08 -10.21 34.53
N ASP A 534 -52.31 -10.36 33.21
CA ASP A 534 -52.21 -9.38 32.11
C ASP A 534 -51.02 -8.40 32.03
N ALA A 535 -50.28 -8.45 30.90
CA ALA A 535 -50.34 -7.43 29.84
C ALA A 535 -49.19 -7.58 28.81
N ASP A 536 -49.59 -7.55 27.54
CA ASP A 536 -48.75 -7.26 26.37
C ASP A 536 -48.00 -5.92 26.50
N PHE A 537 -46.73 -5.89 26.05
CA PHE A 537 -46.18 -4.89 25.11
C PHE A 537 -44.81 -5.30 24.56
#